data_AF-A0A2E9GXX4-F1
#
_entry.id   AF-A0A2E9GXX4-F1
#
_cell.length_a   1.000
_cell.length_b   1.000
_cell.length_c   1.000
_cell.angle_alpha   90.00
_cell.angle_beta   90.00
_cell.angle_gamma   90.00
#
_symmetry.space_group_name_H-M   'P 1'
#
loop_
_entity.id
_entity.type
_entity.pdbx_description
1 polymer ?
#
loop_
_entity_poly.entity_id
_entity_poly.type
_entity_poly.pdbx_seq_one_letter_code
_entity_poly.pdbx_strand_id
1 'polypeptide(L)'
;MDTSNLETYSVVALSTSHICKGALRYLTRLANDSECNMVMARDTGFFIKLYTDGDNVKTDMPDSLKEVVVFCESRGFLMIELDGDAMQIDDLPTYEWSDSCLELAEKQLTVTLYDGSDDYKGSVQATVVANPGGITIDFDGYADALNGSPLLVELYNDELSVVVWSDSDDEDPTHTISLEGVNSGAQRSLR
;
A
#
# COMPACT_ATOMS: atom_id res chain seq x y z
N MET A 1 37.59 -20.52 19.03
CA MET A 1 37.08 -19.56 18.03
C MET A 1 37.20 -18.19 18.65
N ASP A 2 37.84 -17.25 17.96
CA ASP A 2 37.85 -15.86 18.35
C ASP A 2 36.47 -15.26 18.01
N THR A 3 35.79 -14.74 19.01
CA THR A 3 34.43 -14.19 18.92
C THR A 3 34.40 -12.67 19.06
N SER A 4 35.56 -12.02 19.07
CA SER A 4 35.70 -10.57 19.29
C SER A 4 35.03 -9.71 18.21
N ASN A 5 34.75 -10.28 17.03
CA ASN A 5 34.05 -9.61 15.92
C ASN A 5 32.61 -10.12 15.71
N LEU A 6 32.03 -10.83 16.68
CA LEU A 6 30.62 -11.23 16.59
C LEU A 6 29.75 -9.99 16.79
N GLU A 7 28.91 -9.71 15.80
CA GLU A 7 27.85 -8.73 15.94
C GLU A 7 26.64 -9.39 16.62
N THR A 8 26.13 -8.77 17.68
CA THR A 8 24.95 -9.25 18.40
C THR A 8 23.84 -8.22 18.30
N TYR A 9 22.66 -8.66 17.89
CA TYR A 9 21.49 -7.81 17.78
C TYR A 9 20.51 -8.07 18.93
N SER A 10 20.02 -7.00 19.55
CA SER A 10 18.86 -7.05 20.43
C SER A 10 17.59 -7.12 19.57
N VAL A 11 16.72 -8.08 19.86
CA VAL A 11 15.44 -8.27 19.16
C VAL A 11 14.29 -8.03 20.12
N VAL A 12 13.24 -7.36 19.66
CA VAL A 12 11.95 -7.29 20.35
C VAL A 12 10.89 -8.02 19.54
N ALA A 13 10.14 -8.91 20.19
CA ALA A 13 9.00 -9.59 19.60
C ALA A 13 7.70 -8.92 20.07
N LEU A 14 6.85 -8.55 19.12
CA LEU A 14 5.54 -7.94 19.38
C LEU A 14 4.48 -8.42 18.40
N SER A 15 3.23 -8.37 18.84
CA SER A 15 2.10 -8.88 18.08
C SER A 15 1.94 -8.14 16.74
N THR A 16 1.60 -8.88 15.69
CA THR A 16 1.15 -8.29 14.41
C THR A 16 -0.13 -7.46 14.54
N SER A 17 -0.85 -7.52 15.66
CA SER A 17 -1.97 -6.61 15.94
C SER A 17 -1.56 -5.15 16.07
N HIS A 18 -0.27 -4.83 16.19
CA HIS A 18 0.26 -3.46 16.18
C HIS A 18 0.43 -2.86 14.78
N ILE A 19 0.12 -3.60 13.73
CA ILE A 19 0.20 -3.11 12.36
C ILE A 19 -1.11 -3.35 11.61
N CYS A 20 -1.40 -2.48 10.64
CA CYS A 20 -2.57 -2.60 9.78
C CYS A 20 -2.33 -3.41 8.51
N LYS A 21 -3.39 -3.72 7.75
CA LYS A 21 -3.31 -4.50 6.51
C LYS A 21 -2.44 -3.79 5.45
N GLY A 22 -2.42 -2.45 5.45
CA GLY A 22 -1.50 -1.65 4.63
C GLY A 22 -0.01 -1.95 4.95
N ALA A 23 0.35 -1.99 6.23
CA ALA A 23 1.69 -2.37 6.69
C ALA A 23 2.05 -3.82 6.33
N LEU A 24 1.09 -4.75 6.45
CA LEU A 24 1.29 -6.14 6.02
C LEU A 24 1.62 -6.23 4.52
N ARG A 25 0.86 -5.53 3.67
CA ARG A 25 1.14 -5.47 2.21
C ARG A 25 2.50 -4.85 1.93
N TYR A 26 2.85 -3.77 2.65
CA TYR A 26 4.14 -3.11 2.54
C TYR A 26 5.31 -4.06 2.89
N LEU A 27 5.24 -4.74 4.03
CA LEU A 27 6.27 -5.70 4.47
C LEU A 27 6.37 -6.90 3.53
N THR A 28 5.24 -7.41 3.04
CA THR A 28 5.22 -8.50 2.05
C THR A 28 5.91 -8.09 0.75
N ARG A 29 5.69 -6.86 0.27
CA ARG A 29 6.40 -6.34 -0.89
C ARG A 29 7.91 -6.27 -0.65
N LEU A 30 8.34 -5.73 0.50
CA LEU A 30 9.76 -5.64 0.84
C LEU A 30 10.41 -7.02 0.99
N ALA A 31 9.74 -7.98 1.63
CA ALA A 31 10.27 -9.34 1.81
C ALA A 31 10.44 -10.10 0.48
N ASN A 32 9.71 -9.70 -0.58
CA ASN A 32 9.82 -10.28 -1.93
C ASN A 32 10.75 -9.48 -2.85
N ASP A 33 11.28 -8.33 -2.41
CA ASP A 33 12.20 -7.51 -3.18
C ASP A 33 13.63 -8.06 -3.02
N SER A 34 14.24 -8.53 -4.12
CA SER A 34 15.58 -9.11 -4.10
C SER A 34 16.68 -8.13 -3.69
N GLU A 35 16.42 -6.82 -3.79
CA GLU A 35 17.34 -5.78 -3.36
C GLU A 35 17.12 -5.39 -1.87
N CYS A 36 16.03 -5.84 -1.25
CA CYS A 36 15.74 -5.59 0.15
C CYS A 36 16.27 -6.72 1.04
N ASN A 37 17.34 -6.44 1.78
CA ASN A 37 17.92 -7.39 2.74
C ASN A 37 17.48 -7.12 4.20
N MET A 38 16.46 -6.27 4.40
CA MET A 38 16.08 -5.77 5.72
C MET A 38 14.84 -6.46 6.29
N VAL A 39 13.98 -7.01 5.44
CA VAL A 39 12.72 -7.64 5.84
C VAL A 39 12.74 -9.10 5.43
N MET A 40 12.44 -9.99 6.36
CA MET A 40 12.34 -11.43 6.13
C MET A 40 10.95 -11.91 6.53
N ALA A 41 10.22 -12.50 5.59
CA ALA A 41 8.90 -13.08 5.86
C ALA A 41 8.99 -14.41 6.62
N ARG A 42 7.95 -14.70 7.39
CA ARG A 42 7.68 -15.95 8.09
C ARG A 42 6.22 -16.34 7.90
N ASP A 43 5.88 -17.58 8.22
CA ASP A 43 4.51 -18.10 8.13
C ASP A 43 3.50 -17.27 8.96
N THR A 44 3.95 -16.72 10.09
CA THR A 44 3.13 -15.99 11.07
C THR A 44 3.50 -14.50 11.19
N GLY A 45 4.43 -13.99 10.37
CA GLY A 45 4.99 -12.67 10.65
C GLY A 45 6.24 -12.27 9.86
N PHE A 46 7.05 -11.38 10.44
CA PHE A 46 8.25 -10.81 9.81
C PHE A 46 9.36 -10.57 10.82
N PHE A 47 10.60 -10.72 10.36
CA PHE A 47 11.75 -10.04 10.98
C PHE A 47 12.09 -8.78 10.19
N ILE A 48 12.34 -7.68 10.91
CA ILE A 48 12.74 -6.40 10.34
C ILE A 48 14.05 -5.99 11.02
N LYS A 49 15.14 -5.94 10.25
CA LYS A 49 16.42 -5.39 10.72
C LYS A 49 16.32 -3.87 10.78
N LEU A 50 16.95 -3.26 11.79
CA LEU A 50 17.10 -1.81 11.92
C LEU A 50 18.57 -1.42 11.75
N TYR A 51 18.81 -0.26 11.14
CA TYR A 51 20.13 0.37 11.04
C TYR A 51 20.45 1.13 12.33
N THR A 52 21.72 1.10 12.75
CA THR A 52 22.24 1.95 13.83
C THR A 52 22.48 3.39 13.39
N ASP A 53 22.93 3.57 12.15
CA ASP A 53 23.41 4.85 11.61
C ASP A 53 22.69 5.23 10.30
N GLY A 54 21.42 4.85 10.18
CA GLY A 54 20.64 5.03 8.95
C GLY A 54 19.18 5.37 9.22
N ASP A 55 18.48 5.72 8.16
CA ASP A 55 17.05 6.04 8.25
C ASP A 55 16.22 4.76 8.19
N ASN A 56 15.63 4.39 9.33
CA ASN A 56 14.75 3.23 9.46
C ASN A 56 13.33 3.52 8.99
N VAL A 57 12.92 4.79 8.87
CA VAL A 57 11.56 5.19 8.51
C VAL A 57 11.54 5.73 7.09
N LYS A 58 10.79 5.07 6.19
CA LYS A 58 10.68 5.51 4.80
C LYS A 58 9.44 6.38 4.58
N THR A 59 9.52 7.29 3.62
CA THR A 59 8.40 8.19 3.28
C THR A 59 7.14 7.42 2.86
N ASP A 60 7.29 6.27 2.20
CA ASP A 60 6.20 5.40 1.75
C ASP A 60 5.78 4.33 2.78
N MET A 61 6.38 4.33 3.97
CA MET A 61 6.06 3.39 5.04
C MET A 61 4.68 3.71 5.65
N PRO A 62 3.78 2.73 5.86
CA PRO A 62 2.51 2.94 6.57
C PRO A 62 2.72 3.41 8.01
N ASP A 63 1.88 4.33 8.50
CA ASP A 63 2.04 4.99 9.80
C ASP A 63 2.01 3.99 10.99
N SER A 64 1.12 3.02 10.99
CA SER A 64 1.08 1.89 11.94
C SER A 64 2.43 1.15 12.03
N LEU A 65 3.14 0.97 10.90
CA LEU A 65 4.48 0.41 10.91
C LEU A 65 5.54 1.44 11.35
N LYS A 66 5.42 2.70 10.95
CA LYS A 66 6.33 3.78 11.40
C LYS A 66 6.33 3.87 12.93
N GLU A 67 5.16 3.80 13.55
CA GLU A 67 5.02 3.87 15.01
C GLU A 67 5.76 2.71 15.70
N VAL A 68 5.59 1.48 15.20
CA VAL A 68 6.34 0.30 15.69
C VAL A 68 7.85 0.50 15.52
N VAL A 69 8.31 0.93 14.34
CA VAL A 69 9.74 1.15 14.06
C VAL A 69 10.34 2.20 14.99
N VAL A 70 9.69 3.35 15.13
CA VAL A 70 10.14 4.45 16.01
C VAL A 70 10.13 4.01 17.48
N PHE A 71 9.11 3.25 17.90
CA PHE A 71 9.03 2.72 19.26
C PHE A 71 10.21 1.80 19.58
N CYS A 72 10.55 0.88 18.67
CA CYS A 72 11.63 -0.08 18.86
C CYS A 72 13.02 0.59 18.76
N GLU A 73 13.22 1.46 17.77
CA GLU A 73 14.46 2.21 17.55
C GLU A 73 14.79 3.10 18.76
N SER A 74 13.81 3.86 19.27
CA SER A 74 13.99 4.72 20.45
C SER A 74 14.37 3.96 21.73
N ARG A 75 14.21 2.63 21.75
CA ARG A 75 14.58 1.72 22.85
C ARG A 75 15.86 0.93 22.57
N GLY A 76 16.55 1.20 21.45
CA GLY A 76 17.82 0.58 21.10
C GLY A 76 17.72 -0.86 20.63
N PHE A 77 16.54 -1.30 20.18
CA PHE A 77 16.42 -2.57 19.48
C PHE A 77 17.01 -2.45 18.07
N LEU A 78 17.68 -3.51 17.60
CA LEU A 78 18.29 -3.56 16.28
C LEU A 78 17.54 -4.50 15.32
N MET A 79 16.51 -5.17 15.83
CA MET A 79 15.62 -6.02 15.05
C MET A 79 14.26 -6.09 15.73
N ILE A 80 13.22 -6.18 14.89
CA ILE A 80 11.83 -6.34 15.30
C ILE A 80 11.35 -7.69 14.78
N GLU A 81 10.71 -8.47 15.63
CA GLU A 81 9.92 -9.63 15.27
C GLU A 81 8.44 -9.25 15.40
N LEU A 82 7.76 -9.11 14.28
CA LEU A 82 6.30 -9.01 14.25
C LEU A 82 5.76 -10.43 14.08
N ASP A 83 5.06 -10.96 15.06
CA ASP A 83 4.51 -12.32 15.02
C ASP A 83 3.04 -12.37 15.46
N GLY A 84 2.22 -13.20 14.82
CA GLY A 84 0.80 -13.39 15.16
C GLY A 84 0.57 -13.80 16.62
N ASP A 85 1.49 -14.56 17.19
CA ASP A 85 1.36 -15.14 18.54
C ASP A 85 2.21 -14.39 19.59
N ALA A 86 2.90 -13.31 19.19
CA ALA A 86 3.64 -12.48 20.11
C ALA A 86 2.72 -11.60 20.98
N MET A 87 3.25 -11.11 22.10
CA MET A 87 2.52 -10.28 23.04
C MET A 87 2.24 -8.88 22.49
N GLN A 88 1.09 -8.33 22.88
CA GLN A 88 0.81 -6.91 22.71
C GLN A 88 1.62 -6.09 23.70
N ILE A 89 1.99 -4.89 23.27
CA ILE A 89 2.68 -3.87 24.05
C ILE A 89 1.70 -2.72 24.28
N ASP A 90 1.39 -2.44 25.55
CA ASP A 90 0.37 -1.45 25.94
C ASP A 90 0.65 -0.04 25.41
N ASP A 91 1.92 0.30 25.17
CA ASP A 91 2.37 1.60 24.67
C ASP A 91 2.19 1.78 23.15
N LEU A 92 1.77 0.74 22.43
CA LEU A 92 1.56 0.76 20.98
C LEU A 92 0.07 0.58 20.66
N PRO A 93 -0.48 1.30 19.67
CA PRO A 93 -1.85 1.07 19.25
C PRO A 93 -2.02 -0.36 18.74
N THR A 94 -3.24 -0.86 18.88
CA THR A 94 -3.65 -2.13 18.29
C THR A 94 -4.76 -1.87 17.28
N TYR A 95 -4.79 -2.69 16.24
CA TYR A 95 -5.70 -2.52 15.13
C TYR A 95 -6.47 -3.81 14.89
N GLU A 96 -7.76 -3.66 14.65
CA GLU A 96 -8.59 -4.74 14.12
C GLU A 96 -8.20 -5.00 12.67
N TRP A 97 -7.86 -6.25 12.36
CA TRP A 97 -7.47 -6.70 11.02
C TRP A 97 -8.69 -6.78 10.10
N SER A 98 -9.23 -5.61 9.77
CA SER A 98 -10.34 -5.38 8.87
C SER A 98 -9.86 -4.58 7.66
N ASP A 99 -10.57 -4.70 6.53
CA ASP A 99 -10.23 -3.98 5.30
C ASP A 99 -10.27 -2.45 5.43
N SER A 100 -10.86 -1.92 6.50
CA SER A 100 -10.87 -0.49 6.80
C SER A 100 -9.55 0.07 7.30
N CYS A 101 -8.57 -0.75 7.71
CA CYS A 101 -7.24 -0.25 8.10
C CYS A 101 -6.22 -0.34 6.94
N LEU A 102 -6.46 0.47 5.90
CA LEU A 102 -5.53 0.69 4.80
C LEU A 102 -4.95 2.10 4.94
N GLU A 103 -3.74 2.19 5.49
CA GLU A 103 -2.95 3.43 5.47
C GLU A 103 -2.30 3.58 4.09
N LEU A 104 -3.12 3.82 3.07
CA LEU A 104 -2.65 4.37 1.82
C LEU A 104 -2.77 5.88 1.96
N ALA A 105 -1.64 6.56 2.12
CA ALA A 105 -1.60 8.01 1.96
C ALA A 105 -2.23 8.33 0.60
N GLU A 106 -3.25 9.18 0.60
CA GLU A 106 -3.88 9.65 -0.63
C GLU A 106 -2.79 10.19 -1.56
N LYS A 107 -2.67 9.60 -2.74
CA LYS A 107 -1.76 10.09 -3.77
C LYS A 107 -2.58 10.65 -4.91
N GLN A 108 -2.38 11.93 -5.19
CA GLN A 108 -3.04 12.63 -6.28
C GLN A 108 -2.04 12.95 -7.39
N LEU A 109 -2.46 12.75 -8.64
CA LEU A 109 -1.74 13.19 -9.83
C LEU A 109 -2.71 13.86 -10.80
N THR A 110 -2.37 15.05 -11.28
CA THR A 110 -3.07 15.67 -12.40
C THR A 110 -2.41 15.28 -13.72
N VAL A 111 -3.21 14.79 -14.67
CA VAL A 111 -2.77 14.34 -16.00
C VAL A 111 -3.65 14.95 -17.08
N THR A 112 -3.06 15.27 -18.23
CA THR A 112 -3.84 15.56 -19.44
C THR A 112 -4.03 14.28 -20.23
N LEU A 113 -5.29 13.89 -20.44
CA LEU A 113 -5.68 12.77 -21.28
C LEU A 113 -5.98 13.29 -22.68
N TYR A 114 -5.45 12.61 -23.69
CA TYR A 114 -5.64 12.95 -25.10
C TYR A 114 -6.58 11.94 -25.74
N ASP A 115 -7.47 12.42 -26.60
CA ASP A 115 -8.30 11.56 -27.44
C ASP A 115 -7.39 10.72 -28.36
N GLY A 116 -7.61 9.42 -28.39
CA GLY A 116 -6.91 8.47 -29.25
C GLY A 116 -7.52 8.34 -30.65
N SER A 117 -8.62 9.04 -30.93
CA SER A 117 -9.28 9.07 -32.24
C SER A 117 -8.41 9.78 -33.29
N ASP A 118 -8.32 9.18 -34.48
CA ASP A 118 -7.64 9.79 -35.63
C ASP A 118 -8.41 11.03 -36.17
N ASP A 119 -9.72 11.06 -35.94
CA ASP A 119 -10.63 12.06 -36.52
C ASP A 119 -10.86 13.28 -35.62
N TYR A 120 -10.51 13.20 -34.33
CA TYR A 120 -10.68 14.28 -33.37
C TYR A 120 -9.53 14.31 -32.37
N LYS A 121 -8.87 15.47 -32.25
CA LYS A 121 -7.78 15.70 -31.30
C LYS A 121 -8.26 16.57 -30.14
N GLY A 122 -9.07 15.97 -29.27
CA GLY A 122 -9.46 16.55 -27.99
C GLY A 122 -8.45 16.24 -26.90
N SER A 123 -8.50 17.02 -25.82
CA SER A 123 -7.84 16.67 -24.56
C SER A 123 -8.68 17.12 -23.38
N VAL A 124 -8.59 16.39 -22.28
CA VAL A 124 -9.25 16.72 -21.01
C VAL A 124 -8.23 16.60 -19.88
N GLN A 125 -8.32 17.52 -18.91
CA GLN A 125 -7.56 17.39 -17.67
C GLN A 125 -8.27 16.38 -16.77
N ALA A 126 -7.49 15.54 -16.11
CA ALA A 126 -7.99 14.58 -15.16
C ALA A 126 -7.14 14.58 -13.89
N THR A 127 -7.80 14.35 -12.77
CA THR A 127 -7.19 14.08 -11.49
C THR A 127 -7.32 12.60 -11.19
N VAL A 128 -6.19 11.93 -10.97
CA VAL A 128 -6.14 10.54 -10.55
C VAL A 128 -5.83 10.51 -9.06
N VAL A 129 -6.71 9.91 -8.26
CA VAL A 129 -6.53 9.78 -6.81
C VAL A 129 -6.44 8.30 -6.45
N ALA A 130 -5.31 7.88 -5.90
CA ALA A 130 -5.17 6.57 -5.28
C ALA A 130 -5.52 6.67 -3.80
N ASN A 131 -6.50 5.90 -3.35
CA ASN A 131 -7.00 5.85 -1.99
C ASN A 131 -7.20 4.38 -1.54
N PRO A 132 -7.49 4.13 -0.26
CA PRO A 132 -7.82 2.79 0.26
C PRO A 132 -8.85 1.99 -0.53
N GLY A 133 -9.88 2.65 -1.07
CA GLY A 133 -10.96 2.00 -1.81
C GLY A 133 -10.61 1.69 -3.27
N GLY A 134 -9.56 2.31 -3.81
CA GLY A 134 -9.17 2.11 -5.21
C GLY A 134 -8.47 3.32 -5.82
N ILE A 135 -8.54 3.39 -7.14
CA ILE A 135 -8.05 4.51 -7.92
C ILE A 135 -9.25 5.20 -8.57
N THR A 136 -9.52 6.44 -8.21
CA THR A 136 -10.51 7.26 -8.91
C THR A 136 -9.86 8.10 -9.99
N ILE A 137 -10.60 8.37 -11.05
CA ILE A 137 -10.22 9.29 -12.13
C ILE A 137 -11.36 10.28 -12.31
N ASP A 138 -11.08 11.54 -12.00
CA ASP A 138 -12.01 12.67 -12.12
C ASP A 138 -11.61 13.53 -13.32
N PHE A 139 -12.56 13.91 -14.16
CA PHE A 139 -12.29 14.75 -15.32
C PHE A 139 -12.76 16.19 -15.08
N ASP A 140 -11.95 17.17 -15.46
CA ASP A 140 -12.32 18.59 -15.34
C ASP A 140 -13.62 18.87 -16.12
N GLY A 141 -14.64 19.35 -15.41
CA GLY A 141 -15.97 19.64 -15.96
C GLY A 141 -16.94 18.46 -15.95
N TYR A 142 -16.55 17.31 -15.39
CA TYR A 142 -17.44 16.20 -15.09
C TYR A 142 -17.85 16.24 -13.61
N ALA A 143 -19.15 16.48 -13.37
CA ALA A 143 -19.76 16.60 -12.04
C ALA A 143 -19.22 17.75 -11.15
N ASP A 144 -20.04 18.24 -10.22
CA ASP A 144 -19.54 19.08 -9.12
C ASP A 144 -18.84 18.19 -8.08
N ALA A 145 -17.87 18.73 -7.32
CA ALA A 145 -16.97 18.00 -6.41
C ALA A 145 -17.63 17.13 -5.30
N LEU A 146 -18.97 17.03 -5.29
CA LEU A 146 -19.77 16.26 -4.33
C LEU A 146 -20.39 14.99 -4.94
N ASN A 147 -20.37 14.81 -6.27
CA ASN A 147 -21.15 13.79 -6.98
C ASN A 147 -20.36 12.55 -7.44
N GLY A 148 -19.26 12.24 -6.74
CA GLY A 148 -18.47 11.03 -7.00
C GLY A 148 -17.60 11.11 -8.25
N SER A 149 -16.79 10.06 -8.45
CA SER A 149 -15.86 9.98 -9.56
C SER A 149 -16.46 9.18 -10.72
N PRO A 150 -16.37 9.66 -11.98
CA PRO A 150 -16.90 8.95 -13.15
C PRO A 150 -16.28 7.57 -13.36
N LEU A 151 -15.06 7.35 -12.86
CA LEU A 151 -14.33 6.11 -13.02
C LEU A 151 -13.64 5.73 -11.71
N LEU A 152 -13.85 4.49 -11.29
CA LEU A 152 -13.19 3.86 -10.15
C LEU A 152 -12.56 2.53 -10.59
N VAL A 153 -11.30 2.31 -10.25
CA VAL A 153 -10.67 0.99 -10.29
C VAL A 153 -10.57 0.50 -8.86
N GLU A 154 -11.33 -0.53 -8.51
CA GLU A 154 -11.42 -1.04 -7.13
C GLU A 154 -11.02 -2.51 -7.04
N LEU A 155 -10.63 -2.91 -5.82
CA LEU A 155 -10.47 -4.30 -5.44
C LEU A 155 -11.46 -4.58 -4.31
N TYR A 156 -12.60 -5.20 -4.66
CA TYR A 156 -13.70 -5.46 -3.73
C TYR A 156 -14.00 -6.95 -3.69
N ASN A 157 -14.08 -7.54 -2.48
CA ASN A 157 -14.23 -8.99 -2.28
C ASN A 157 -13.23 -9.85 -3.08
N ASP A 158 -11.97 -9.42 -3.11
CA ASP A 158 -10.87 -10.02 -3.89
C ASP A 158 -11.08 -9.99 -5.43
N GLU A 159 -12.10 -9.28 -5.92
CA GLU A 159 -12.36 -9.08 -7.33
C GLU A 159 -11.87 -7.68 -7.77
N LEU A 160 -11.01 -7.64 -8.80
CA LEU A 160 -10.54 -6.40 -9.39
C LEU A 160 -11.53 -5.96 -10.47
N SER A 161 -12.04 -4.74 -10.40
CA SER A 161 -13.04 -4.23 -11.34
C SER A 161 -12.76 -2.77 -11.76
N VAL A 162 -13.35 -2.37 -12.88
CA VAL A 162 -13.49 -0.97 -13.28
C VAL A 162 -14.96 -0.61 -13.25
N VAL A 163 -15.32 0.38 -12.46
CA VAL A 163 -16.67 0.90 -12.30
C VAL A 163 -16.77 2.25 -12.99
N VAL A 164 -17.82 2.43 -13.78
CA VAL A 164 -18.03 3.62 -14.62
C VAL A 164 -19.42 4.19 -14.39
N TRP A 165 -19.47 5.47 -14.05
CA TRP A 165 -20.69 6.28 -14.02
C TRP A 165 -20.71 7.18 -15.25
N SER A 166 -21.83 7.17 -15.97
CA SER A 166 -22.06 8.08 -17.10
C SER A 166 -22.91 9.28 -16.72
N ASP A 167 -23.70 9.14 -15.65
CA ASP A 167 -24.51 10.20 -15.06
C ASP A 167 -24.01 10.43 -13.63
N SER A 168 -23.66 11.68 -13.31
CA SER A 168 -23.18 12.06 -11.98
C SER A 168 -24.30 12.17 -10.95
N ASP A 169 -25.55 12.18 -11.38
CA ASP A 169 -26.71 12.26 -10.50
C ASP A 169 -27.29 10.87 -10.16
N ASP A 170 -26.74 9.80 -10.75
CA ASP A 170 -27.16 8.41 -10.48
C ASP A 170 -26.26 7.75 -9.42
N GLU A 171 -26.87 7.07 -8.45
CA GLU A 171 -26.13 6.34 -7.41
C GLU A 171 -25.59 5.01 -7.97
N ASP A 172 -26.29 4.41 -8.94
CA ASP A 172 -25.91 3.12 -9.50
C ASP A 172 -24.90 3.29 -10.66
N PRO A 173 -23.85 2.44 -10.73
CA PRO A 173 -22.89 2.52 -11.82
C PRO A 173 -23.54 2.15 -13.14
N THR A 174 -23.21 2.90 -14.18
CA THR A 174 -23.66 2.58 -15.54
C THR A 174 -23.05 1.27 -16.03
N HIS A 175 -21.77 1.02 -15.70
CA HIS A 175 -21.09 -0.23 -16.03
C HIS A 175 -20.13 -0.65 -14.91
N THR A 176 -20.03 -1.97 -14.71
CA THR A 176 -18.96 -2.60 -13.92
C THR A 176 -18.29 -3.64 -14.80
N ILE A 177 -16.98 -3.51 -14.99
CA ILE A 177 -16.17 -4.38 -15.84
C ILE A 177 -15.23 -5.16 -14.93
N SER A 178 -15.46 -6.47 -14.80
CA SER A 178 -14.54 -7.37 -14.11
C SER A 178 -13.21 -7.46 -14.87
N LEU A 179 -12.10 -7.33 -14.15
CA LEU A 179 -10.74 -7.52 -14.66
C LEU A 179 -10.17 -8.91 -14.31
N GLU A 180 -11.00 -9.81 -13.79
CA GLU A 180 -10.59 -11.19 -13.55
C GLU A 180 -10.11 -11.86 -14.85
N GLY A 181 -9.01 -12.62 -14.74
CA GLY A 181 -8.44 -13.34 -15.88
C GLY A 181 -7.68 -12.47 -16.89
N VAL A 182 -7.53 -11.17 -16.65
CA VAL A 182 -6.60 -10.30 -17.42
C VAL A 182 -5.17 -10.66 -17.03
N ASN A 183 -4.66 -11.76 -17.61
CA ASN A 183 -3.26 -12.13 -17.50
C ASN A 183 -2.41 -11.21 -18.38
N SER A 184 -1.32 -10.68 -17.81
CA SER A 184 -0.28 -9.99 -18.55
C SER A 184 0.41 -10.98 -19.50
N GLY A 185 -0.12 -11.12 -20.72
CA GLY A 185 0.60 -11.65 -21.87
C GLY A 185 1.79 -10.77 -22.28
N ALA A 186 2.46 -10.11 -21.34
CA ALA A 186 3.59 -9.25 -21.58
C ALA A 186 4.85 -10.11 -21.83
N GLN A 187 5.01 -10.54 -23.08
CA GLN A 187 6.34 -10.64 -23.66
C GLN A 187 7.07 -9.32 -23.40
N ARG A 188 8.02 -9.33 -22.46
CA ARG A 188 9.02 -8.28 -22.30
C ARG A 188 9.89 -8.24 -23.57
N SER A 189 9.46 -7.51 -24.59
CA SER A 189 10.36 -7.00 -25.62
C SER A 189 11.06 -5.78 -25.05
N LEU A 190 12.21 -6.00 -24.39
CA LEU A 190 13.18 -4.95 -24.15
C LEU A 190 13.63 -4.37 -25.51
N ARG A 191 13.44 -3.07 -25.71
CA ARG A 191 14.21 -2.26 -26.64
C ARG A 191 14.76 -1.07 -25.89
#